data_AF-A0A699Q9A1-F1
#
_entry.id   AF-A0A699Q9A1-F1
#
_cell.length_a   1.000
_cell.length_b   1.000
_cell.length_c   1.000
_cell.angle_alpha   90.00
_cell.angle_beta   90.00
_cell.angle_gamma   90.00
#
_symmetry.space_group_name_H-M   'P 1'
#
loop_
_entity.id
_entity.type
_entity.pdbx_description
1 polymer ?
#
loop_
_entity_poly.entity_id
_entity_poly.type
_entity_poly.pdbx_seq_one_letter_code
_entity_poly.pdbx_strand_id
1 'polypeptide(L)' 'MASLADKAILSGADNRPPMLEKDMYDSCKSRMKLYMLNRLHGRMILESVEQGPLIWPSVEVEG' A
#
# COMPACT_ATOMS: atom_id res chain seq x y z
N MET A 1 -8.10 -8.85 38.91
CA MET A 1 -7.27 -7.68 38.56
C MET A 1 -6.69 -7.92 37.17
N ALA A 2 -6.96 -7.05 36.20
CA ALA A 2 -6.31 -7.12 34.89
C ALA A 2 -4.83 -6.69 35.04
N SER A 3 -3.92 -7.43 34.43
CA SER A 3 -2.48 -7.17 34.51
C SER A 3 -2.11 -5.91 33.70
N LEU A 4 -0.92 -5.35 33.98
CA LEU A 4 -0.39 -4.21 33.22
C LEU A 4 -0.28 -4.55 31.71
N ALA A 5 0.03 -5.81 31.40
CA ALA A 5 0.10 -6.32 30.02
C ALA A 5 -1.27 -6.33 29.33
N ASP A 6 -2.34 -6.74 30.03
CA ASP A 6 -3.70 -6.75 29.47
C ASP A 6 -4.16 -5.33 29.10
N LYS A 7 -3.81 -4.34 29.93
CA LYS A 7 -4.10 -2.92 29.66
C LYS A 7 -3.29 -2.37 28.49
N ALA A 8 -2.05 -2.82 28.30
CA ALA A 8 -1.21 -2.41 27.19
C ALA A 8 -1.71 -2.97 25.84
N ILE A 9 -2.20 -4.22 25.81
CA ILE A 9 -2.79 -4.83 24.61
C ILE A 9 -4.10 -4.13 24.25
N LEU A 10 -4.96 -3.86 25.23
CA LEU A 10 -6.23 -3.14 25.02
C LEU A 10 -5.98 -1.71 24.49
N SER A 11 -5.06 -0.99 25.13
CA SER A 11 -4.61 0.34 24.68
C SER A 11 -4.01 0.31 23.28
N GLY A 12 -3.22 -0.72 22.93
CA GLY A 12 -2.63 -0.84 21.59
C GLY A 12 -3.65 -1.08 20.47
N ALA A 13 -4.76 -1.76 20.78
CA ALA A 13 -5.85 -1.98 19.84
C ALA A 13 -6.67 -0.71 19.60
N ASP A 14 -6.98 0.04 20.66
CA ASP A 14 -7.80 1.26 20.60
C ASP A 14 -7.02 2.48 20.04
N ASN A 15 -5.69 2.46 20.10
CA ASN A 15 -4.83 3.50 19.52
C ASN A 15 -4.40 3.22 18.08
N ARG A 16 -4.76 2.05 17.53
CA ARG A 16 -4.44 1.72 16.14
C ARG A 16 -5.33 2.61 15.26
N PRO A 17 -4.79 3.34 14.27
CA PRO A 17 -5.63 4.10 13.36
C PRO A 17 -6.66 3.13 12.76
N PRO A 18 -7.95 3.53 12.68
CA PRO A 18 -8.99 2.65 12.16
C PRO A 18 -8.50 2.16 10.80
N MET A 19 -8.43 0.84 10.65
CA MET A 19 -8.11 0.25 9.35
C MET A 19 -9.06 0.87 8.36
N LEU A 20 -8.51 1.48 7.30
CA LEU A 20 -9.31 2.08 6.25
C LEU A 20 -10.34 1.04 5.82
N GLU A 21 -11.62 1.45 5.81
CA GLU A 21 -12.70 0.54 5.42
C GLU A 21 -12.37 -0.05 4.04
N LYS A 22 -12.67 -1.34 3.84
CA LYS A 22 -12.14 -2.08 2.67
C LYS A 22 -12.61 -1.47 1.35
N ASP A 23 -13.82 -0.93 1.35
CA ASP A 23 -14.42 -0.15 0.27
C ASP A 23 -13.67 1.19 0.03
N MET A 24 -13.19 1.87 1.07
CA MET A 24 -12.34 3.07 0.94
C MET A 24 -11.00 2.73 0.27
N TYR A 25 -10.42 1.57 0.59
CA TYR A 25 -9.20 1.09 -0.07
C TYR A 25 -9.46 0.77 -1.54
N ASP A 26 -10.54 0.04 -1.85
CA ASP A 26 -10.92 -0.28 -3.23
C ASP A 26 -11.28 0.97 -4.04
N SER A 27 -11.95 1.95 -3.41
CA SER A 27 -12.24 3.26 -3.98
C SER A 27 -10.96 4.04 -4.30
N CYS A 28 -9.99 4.06 -3.38
CA CYS A 28 -8.68 4.67 -3.61
C CYS A 28 -7.95 3.99 -4.77
N LYS A 29 -7.95 2.66 -4.80
CA LYS A 29 -7.35 1.85 -5.87
C LYS A 29 -7.99 2.15 -7.24
N SER A 30 -9.32 2.21 -7.31
CA SER A 30 -10.04 2.55 -8.55
C SER A 30 -9.77 3.97 -9.01
N ARG A 31 -9.72 4.95 -8.09
CA ARG A 31 -9.35 6.34 -8.40
C ARG A 31 -7.93 6.43 -8.96
N MET A 32 -6.97 5.71 -8.36
CA MET A 32 -5.60 5.67 -8.84
C MET A 32 -5.52 5.10 -10.26
N LYS A 33 -6.22 3.98 -10.54
CA LYS A 33 -6.28 3.36 -11.87
C LYS A 33 -6.87 4.30 -12.93
N LEU A 34 -7.99 4.95 -12.64
CA LEU A 34 -8.63 5.89 -13.56
C LEU A 34 -7.75 7.12 -13.83
N TYR A 35 -7.13 7.67 -12.78
CA TYR A 35 -6.20 8.79 -12.90
C TYR A 35 -5.01 8.46 -13.79
N MET A 36 -4.45 7.26 -13.64
CA MET A 36 -3.35 6.80 -14.46
C MET A 36 -3.81 6.65 -15.91
N LEU A 37 -4.92 5.96 -16.19
CA LEU A 37 -5.42 5.78 -17.56
C LEU A 37 -5.67 7.10 -18.33
N ASN A 38 -5.93 8.21 -17.64
CA ASN A 38 -6.14 9.52 -18.26
C ASN A 38 -4.84 10.30 -18.57
N ARG A 39 -3.66 9.74 -18.27
CA ARG A 39 -2.36 10.35 -18.57
C ARG A 39 -1.71 9.75 -19.81
N LEU A 40 -0.88 10.53 -20.52
CA LEU A 40 -0.19 10.12 -21.75
C LEU A 40 0.61 8.81 -21.58
N HIS A 41 1.31 8.66 -20.46
CA HIS A 41 2.05 7.44 -20.08
C HIS A 41 1.29 6.57 -19.07
N GLY A 42 0.00 6.83 -18.90
CA GLY A 42 -0.87 6.22 -17.93
C GLY A 42 -0.87 4.70 -17.90
N ARG A 43 -0.98 4.11 -19.10
CA ARG A 43 -0.93 2.66 -19.29
C ARG A 43 0.42 2.06 -18.89
N MET A 44 1.53 2.69 -19.27
CA MET A 44 2.87 2.20 -18.91
C MET A 44 3.10 2.19 -17.40
N ILE A 45 2.63 3.22 -16.70
CA ILE A 45 2.77 3.30 -15.24
C ILE A 45 1.84 2.27 -14.56
N LEU A 46 0.60 2.10 -15.06
CA LEU A 46 -0.32 1.09 -14.52
C LEU A 46 0.23 -0.33 -14.69
N GLU A 47 0.79 -0.63 -15.86
CA GLU A 47 1.45 -1.89 -16.17
C GLU A 47 2.67 -2.12 -15.26
N SER A 48 3.47 -1.09 -15.00
CA SER A 48 4.60 -1.15 -14.06
C SER A 48 4.18 -1.35 -12.60
N VAL A 49 3.00 -0.90 -12.20
CA VAL A 49 2.47 -1.11 -10.85
C VAL A 49 1.88 -2.52 -10.70
N GLU A 50 1.21 -3.06 -11.74
CA GLU A 50 0.67 -4.42 -11.74
C GLU A 50 1.76 -5.50 -11.88
N GLN A 51 2.81 -5.23 -12.66
CA GLN A 51 3.95 -6.14 -12.82
C GLN A 51 4.92 -6.11 -11.62
N GLY A 52 4.72 -5.18 -10.67
CA GLY A 52 5.70 -4.89 -9.60
C GLY A 52 6.91 -4.14 -10.15
N PRO A 53 7.91 -3.78 -9.31
CA PRO A 53 9.10 -3.11 -9.81
C PRO A 53 9.69 -3.95 -10.94
N LEU A 54 9.58 -3.44 -12.19
CA LEU A 54 10.36 -3.93 -13.32
C LEU A 54 11.79 -3.90 -12.82
N ILE A 55 12.33 -5.09 -12.57
CA ILE A 55 13.64 -5.36 -11.98
C ILE A 55 14.55 -4.17 -12.27
N TRP A 56 14.85 -3.39 -11.23
CA TRP A 56 15.94 -2.41 -11.32
C TRP A 56 17.11 -3.24 -11.85
N PRO A 57 17.71 -2.92 -13.01
CA PRO A 57 18.83 -3.71 -13.48
C PRO A 57 19.82 -3.67 -12.33
N SER A 58 19.99 -4.82 -11.68
CA SER A 58 21.02 -4.98 -10.69
C SER A 58 22.27 -4.82 -11.52
N VAL A 59 22.85 -3.62 -11.48
CA VAL A 59 24.14 -3.37 -12.11
C VAL A 59 25.03 -4.41 -11.45
N GLU A 60 25.31 -5.49 -12.18
CA GLU A 60 26.38 -6.40 -11.87
C GLU A 60 27.64 -5.53 -11.97
N VAL A 61 28.07 -5.00 -10.82
CA VAL A 61 29.42 -4.46 -10.69
C VAL A 61 30.32 -5.68 -10.77
N GLU A 62 30.75 -6.03 -11.99
CA GLU A 62 31.93 -6.87 -12.17
C GLU A 62 33.11 -6.14 -11.51
N GLY A 63 33.67 -6.77 -10.50
CA GLY A 63 34.92 -6.38 -9.84
C GLY A 63 36.10 -7.17 -10.39
#